data_AF-A0A543Q1T6-F1
#
_entry.id   AF-A0A543Q1T6-F1
#
_cell.length_a   1.000
_cell.length_b   1.000
_cell.length_c   1.000
_cell.angle_alpha   90.00
_cell.angle_beta   90.00
_cell.angle_gamma   90.00
#
_symmetry.space_group_name_H-M   'P 1'
#
loop_
_entity.id
_entity.type
_entity.pdbx_description
1 polymer ?
#
loop_
_entity_poly.entity_id
_entity_poly.type
_entity_poly.pdbx_seq_one_letter_code
_entity_poly.pdbx_strand_id
1 'polypeptide(L)'
;MADIQKIAERIFAHVENGDLPSGYAVAMGALIEIYAHDEQVHAWVLEALPAAVDKLLACMVRHGPLLNDRWIHAYLRQSEEESAVDALSWDAIGL
;
A
#
# COMPACT_ATOMS: atom_id res chain seq x y z
N MET A 1 -11.99 4.38 0.67
CA MET A 1 -10.94 5.10 1.40
C MET A 1 -10.31 4.15 2.39
N ALA A 2 -9.01 3.94 2.29
CA ALA A 2 -8.28 3.10 3.23
C ALA A 2 -8.01 3.89 4.53
N ASP A 3 -8.44 3.33 5.65
CA ASP A 3 -8.09 3.83 6.97
C ASP A 3 -6.77 3.18 7.38
N ILE A 4 -5.66 3.92 7.22
CA ILE A 4 -4.32 3.39 7.47
C ILE A 4 -4.15 2.87 8.89
N GLN A 5 -4.89 3.44 9.86
CA GLN A 5 -4.86 2.98 11.24
C GLN A 5 -5.55 1.62 11.39
N LYS A 6 -6.74 1.44 10.80
CA LYS A 6 -7.41 0.12 10.79
C LYS A 6 -6.60 -0.95 10.05
N ILE A 7 -5.94 -0.57 8.95
CA ILE A 7 -5.05 -1.48 8.22
C ILE A 7 -3.87 -1.88 9.11
N ALA A 8 -3.25 -0.93 9.80
CA ALA A 8 -2.15 -1.18 10.72
C ALA A 8 -2.55 -2.12 11.85
N GLU A 9 -3.68 -1.87 12.51
CA GLU A 9 -4.22 -2.72 13.58
C GLU A 9 -4.42 -4.16 13.10
N ARG A 10 -5.04 -4.33 11.92
CA ARG A 10 -5.24 -5.64 11.30
C ARG A 10 -3.91 -6.35 11.00
N ILE A 11 -2.94 -5.64 10.41
CA ILE A 11 -1.62 -6.21 10.08
C ILE A 11 -0.87 -6.63 11.34
N PHE A 12 -0.83 -5.76 12.36
CA PHE A 12 -0.15 -6.09 13.61
C PHE A 12 -0.79 -7.27 14.32
N ALA A 13 -2.13 -7.35 14.35
CA ALA A 13 -2.83 -8.51 14.92
C ALA A 13 -2.50 -9.81 14.18
N HIS A 14 -2.45 -9.81 12.84
CA HIS A 14 -2.07 -10.99 12.07
C HIS A 14 -0.60 -11.38 12.29
N VAL A 15 0.30 -10.41 12.46
CA VAL A 15 1.71 -10.70 12.79
C VAL A 15 1.83 -11.28 14.21
N GLU A 16 1.11 -10.72 15.18
CA GLU A 16 1.09 -11.20 16.57
C GLU A 16 0.55 -12.62 16.69
N ASN A 17 -0.49 -12.94 15.91
CA ASN A 17 -1.06 -14.29 15.83
C ASN A 17 -0.20 -15.29 15.05
N GLY A 18 0.84 -14.82 14.34
CA GLY A 18 1.69 -15.66 13.49
C GLY A 18 1.11 -15.98 12.11
N ASP A 19 0.01 -15.33 11.71
CA ASP A 19 -0.60 -15.47 10.37
C ASP A 19 0.26 -14.79 9.29
N LEU A 20 0.99 -13.74 9.66
CA LEU A 20 1.89 -13.00 8.77
C LEU A 20 3.33 -12.95 9.32
N PRO A 21 4.34 -12.99 8.44
CA PRO A 21 5.74 -12.78 8.85
C PRO A 21 5.95 -11.40 9.50
N SER A 22 6.87 -11.32 10.45
CA SER A 22 7.22 -10.07 11.15
C SER A 22 7.65 -8.92 10.22
N GLY A 23 8.14 -9.24 9.01
CA GLY A 23 8.44 -8.25 7.98
C GLY A 23 7.24 -7.36 7.62
N TYR A 24 6.00 -7.86 7.73
CA TYR A 24 4.80 -7.06 7.48
C TYR A 24 4.60 -5.97 8.51
N ALA A 25 4.92 -6.22 9.79
CA ALA A 25 4.87 -5.20 10.82
C ALA A 25 5.93 -4.10 10.57
N VAL A 26 7.14 -4.50 10.12
CA VAL A 26 8.20 -3.54 9.75
C VAL A 26 7.78 -2.70 8.54
N ALA A 27 7.24 -3.32 7.49
CA ALA A 27 6.76 -2.62 6.31
C ALA A 27 5.61 -1.66 6.64
N MET A 28 4.66 -2.06 7.49
CA MET A 28 3.56 -1.22 7.93
C MET A 28 4.06 -0.01 8.75
N GLY A 29 5.03 -0.23 9.65
CA GLY A 29 5.65 0.87 10.40
C GLY A 29 6.33 1.89 9.48
N ALA A 30 7.10 1.43 8.50
CA ALA A 30 7.72 2.29 7.50
C ALA A 30 6.67 3.05 6.66
N LEU A 31 5.59 2.38 6.25
CA LEU A 31 4.52 3.03 5.49
C LEU A 31 3.81 4.11 6.31
N ILE A 32 3.58 3.90 7.61
CA ILE A 32 3.00 4.92 8.50
C ILE A 32 3.92 6.14 8.60
N GLU A 33 5.23 5.91 8.74
CA GLU A 33 6.22 6.99 8.81
C GLU A 33 6.22 7.82 7.52
N ILE A 34 6.22 7.16 6.35
CA ILE A 34 6.15 7.85 5.06
C ILE A 34 4.81 8.57 4.89
N TYR A 35 3.69 7.91 5.19
CA TYR A 35 2.34 8.49 5.12
C TYR A 35 2.18 9.78 5.95
N ALA A 36 2.91 9.88 7.08
CA ALA A 36 2.86 11.06 7.94
C ALA A 36 3.67 12.25 7.40
N HIS A 37 4.65 12.02 6.51
CA HIS A 37 5.60 13.04 6.06
C HIS A 37 5.56 13.32 4.56
N ASP A 38 4.95 12.46 3.75
CA ASP A 38 4.87 12.57 2.30
C ASP A 38 3.42 12.79 1.85
N GLU A 39 3.12 13.99 1.35
CA GLU A 39 1.79 14.38 0.90
C GLU A 39 1.26 13.51 -0.26
N GLN A 40 2.14 13.03 -1.14
CA GLN A 40 1.74 12.20 -2.27
C GLN A 40 1.34 10.81 -1.80
N VAL A 41 2.13 10.21 -0.90
CA VAL A 41 1.79 8.92 -0.29
C VAL A 41 0.53 9.04 0.58
N HIS A 42 0.38 10.15 1.30
CA HIS A 42 -0.82 10.45 2.07
C HIS A 42 -2.08 10.45 1.20
N ALA A 43 -2.06 11.23 0.11
CA ALA A 43 -3.16 11.32 -0.84
C ALA A 43 -3.48 9.96 -1.47
N TRP A 44 -2.44 9.23 -1.92
CA TRP A 44 -2.62 7.91 -2.52
C TRP A 44 -3.29 6.93 -1.55
N VAL A 45 -2.85 6.86 -0.30
CA VAL A 45 -3.46 5.94 0.69
C VAL A 45 -4.92 6.29 0.95
N LEU A 46 -5.30 7.57 1.01
CA LEU A 46 -6.69 7.97 1.23
C LEU A 46 -7.62 7.47 0.11
N GLU A 47 -7.13 7.49 -1.13
CA GLU A 47 -7.89 7.08 -2.31
C GLU A 47 -7.78 5.58 -2.60
N ALA A 48 -6.71 4.93 -2.15
CA ALA A 48 -6.44 3.52 -2.39
C ALA A 48 -7.53 2.59 -1.83
N LEU A 49 -7.76 1.52 -2.58
CA LEU A 49 -8.47 0.35 -2.07
C LEU A 49 -7.59 -0.40 -1.06
N PRO A 50 -8.14 -1.02 0.00
CA PRO A 50 -7.36 -1.77 0.97
C PRO A 50 -6.42 -2.82 0.34
N ALA A 51 -6.88 -3.47 -0.73
CA ALA A 51 -6.08 -4.47 -1.46
C ALA A 51 -4.82 -3.88 -2.13
N ALA A 52 -4.84 -2.61 -2.53
CA ALA A 52 -3.67 -1.94 -3.10
C ALA A 52 -2.60 -1.67 -2.04
N VAL A 53 -3.02 -1.29 -0.82
CA VAL A 53 -2.13 -1.16 0.33
C VAL A 53 -1.53 -2.52 0.72
N ASP A 54 -2.33 -3.58 0.68
CA ASP A 54 -1.84 -4.95 0.95
C ASP A 54 -0.79 -5.41 -0.08
N LYS A 55 -0.99 -5.07 -1.36
CA LYS A 55 0.02 -5.32 -2.41
C LYS A 55 1.30 -4.53 -2.17
N LEU A 56 1.20 -3.25 -1.81
CA LEU A 56 2.36 -2.41 -1.48
C LEU A 56 3.16 -3.03 -0.33
N LEU A 57 2.49 -3.42 0.75
CA LEU A 57 3.13 -4.07 1.90
C LEU A 57 3.84 -5.37 1.48
N ALA A 58 3.21 -6.21 0.66
CA ALA A 58 3.84 -7.43 0.15
C ALA A 58 5.10 -7.14 -0.69
N CYS A 59 5.08 -6.07 -1.51
CA CYS A 59 6.24 -5.62 -2.26
C CYS A 59 7.35 -5.11 -1.33
N MET A 60 7.03 -4.29 -0.33
CA MET A 60 7.98 -3.80 0.68
C MET A 60 8.62 -4.96 1.44
N VAL A 61 7.85 -5.98 1.84
CA VAL A 61 8.38 -7.18 2.52
C VAL A 61 9.36 -7.95 1.62
N ARG A 62 9.06 -8.07 0.32
CA ARG A 62 9.89 -8.81 -0.64
C ARG A 62 11.19 -8.09 -1.00
N HIS A 63 11.14 -6.77 -1.14
CA HIS A 63 12.26 -5.96 -1.64
C HIS A 63 13.01 -5.22 -0.54
N GLY A 64 12.49 -5.23 0.69
CA GLY A 64 13.03 -4.53 1.85
C GLY A 64 12.14 -3.36 2.26
N PRO A 65 11.80 -3.20 3.55
CA PRO A 65 10.88 -2.15 4.01
C PRO A 65 11.47 -0.73 3.95
N LEU A 66 12.79 -0.61 3.69
CA LEU A 66 13.55 0.65 3.61
C LEU A 66 13.83 1.09 2.17
N LEU A 67 12.94 0.76 1.23
CA LEU A 67 13.06 1.28 -0.12
C LEU A 67 12.91 2.80 -0.06
N ASN A 68 13.97 3.50 -0.49
CA ASN A 68 14.03 4.97 -0.46
C ASN A 68 12.84 5.61 -1.18
N ASP A 69 12.53 6.87 -0.84
CA ASP A 69 11.39 7.63 -1.36
C ASP A 69 11.21 7.47 -2.88
N ARG A 70 12.31 7.43 -3.63
CA ARG A 70 12.28 7.25 -5.09
C ARG A 70 11.57 5.96 -5.54
N TRP A 71 11.72 4.86 -4.79
CA TRP A 71 11.06 3.60 -5.13
C TRP A 71 9.57 3.65 -4.83
N ILE A 72 9.16 4.24 -3.70
CA ILE A 72 7.73 4.30 -3.35
C ILE A 72 6.97 5.14 -4.38
N HIS A 73 7.51 6.30 -4.79
CA HIS A 73 6.89 7.11 -5.84
C HIS A 73 6.87 6.41 -7.21
N ALA A 74 7.87 5.59 -7.53
CA ALA A 74 7.86 4.80 -8.76
C ALA A 74 6.76 3.73 -8.73
N TYR A 75 6.61 3.04 -7.59
CA TYR A 75 5.52 2.09 -7.38
C TYR A 75 4.15 2.78 -7.46
N LEU A 76 3.97 3.91 -6.79
CA LEU A 76 2.70 4.66 -6.80
C LEU A 76 2.28 5.03 -8.21
N ARG A 77 3.20 5.61 -9.00
CA ARG A 77 2.94 5.97 -10.40
C ARG A 77 2.50 4.76 -11.23
N GLN A 78 3.21 3.64 -11.10
CA GLN A 78 2.86 2.42 -11.80
C GLN A 78 1.48 1.88 -11.35
N SER A 79 1.17 1.96 -10.05
CA SER A 79 -0.11 1.50 -9.51
C SER A 79 -1.30 2.34 -10.00
N GLU A 80 -1.09 3.65 -10.18
CA GLU A 80 -2.09 4.56 -10.75
C GLU A 80 -2.31 4.26 -12.23
N GLU A 81 -1.23 4.00 -12.99
CA GLU A 81 -1.32 3.59 -14.40
C GLU A 81 -2.06 2.26 -14.55
N GLU A 82 -1.74 1.24 -13.74
CA GLU A 82 -2.44 -0.05 -13.74
C GLU A 82 -3.92 0.10 -13.36
N SER A 83 -4.23 0.92 -12.35
CA SER A 83 -5.63 1.16 -11.94
C SER A 83 -6.42 1.94 -12.99
N ALA A 84 -5.78 2.86 -13.73
CA ALA A 84 -6.41 3.59 -14.83
C ALA A 84 -6.70 2.69 -16.03
N VAL A 85 -5.80 1.74 -16.32
CA VAL A 85 -6.00 0.74 -17.37
C VAL A 85 -7.14 -0.22 -17.00
N ASP A 86 -7.20 -0.69 -15.75
CA ASP A 86 -8.32 -1.51 -15.27
C ASP A 86 -9.66 -0.74 -15.34
N ALA A 87 -9.69 0.54 -14.95
CA ALA A 87 -10.90 1.36 -15.04
C ALA A 87 -11.38 1.57 -16.48
N LEU A 88 -10.47 1.84 -17.42
CA LEU A 88 -10.78 1.95 -18.85
C LEU A 88 -11.24 0.62 -19.46
N SER A 89 -10.76 -0.51 -18.93
CA SER A 89 -11.23 -1.84 -19.34
C SER A 89 -12.67 -2.10 -18.90
N TRP A 90 -13.13 -1.55 -17.78
CA TRP A 90 -14.53 -1.67 -17.34
C TRP A 90 -15.46 -0.74 -18.15
N ASP A 91 -15.02 0.50 -18.43
CA ASP A 91 -15.76 1.44 -19.28
C ASP A 91 -15.93 0.92 -20.73
N ALA A 92 -14.94 0.18 -21.25
CA ALA A 92 -15.00 -0.43 -22.58
C ALA A 92 -16.01 -1.59 -22.70
N ILE A 93 -16.48 -2.16 -21.58
CA ILE A 93 -17.45 -3.25 -21.55
C ILE A 93 -18.90 -2.73 -21.34
N GLY A 94 -19.07 -1.44 -21.03
CA GLY A 94 -20.37 -0.76 -21.04
C GLY A 94 -21.40 -1.38 -20.08
N LEU A 95 -21.20 -1.19 -18.77
CA LEU A 95 -22.24 -1.35 -17.75
C LEU A 95 -22.64 0.01 -17.18
#